data_AF-A0A7W1IJH0-F1
#
_entry.id   AF-A0A7W1IJH0-F1
#
_cell.length_a   1.000
_cell.length_b   1.000
_cell.length_c   1.000
_cell.angle_alpha   90.00
_cell.angle_beta   90.00
_cell.angle_gamma   90.00
#
_symmetry.space_group_name_H-M   'P 1'
#
loop_
_entity.id
_entity.type
_entity.pdbx_description
1 polymer ?
#
loop_
_entity_poly.entity_id
_entity_poly.type
_entity_poly.pdbx_seq_one_letter_code
_entity_poly.pdbx_strand_id
1 'polypeptide(L)'
;MQELLRVATLRGASADEADALRRAFASGGIRGFWRRWLVMDERLSRPSVDPMRLASLSAMAGDTARALDVLEKEYAARNPALIFVRTSPEFASLHAQPRYRRIVEAMRFPPR
;
A
#
# COMPACT_ATOMS: atom_id res chain seq x y z
N MET A 1 -14.51 -6.99 -6.78
CA MET A 1 -14.48 -5.67 -7.46
C MET A 1 -15.57 -4.73 -6.96
N GLN A 2 -16.85 -5.11 -6.96
CA GLN A 2 -17.94 -4.22 -6.50
C GLN A 2 -17.73 -3.66 -5.09
N GLU A 3 -17.29 -4.48 -4.14
CA GLU A 3 -17.03 -4.03 -2.77
C GLU A 3 -15.92 -2.96 -2.68
N LEU A 4 -14.83 -3.12 -3.45
CA LEU A 4 -13.76 -2.12 -3.49
C LEU A 4 -14.25 -0.80 -4.08
N LEU A 5 -15.10 -0.84 -5.10
CA LEU A 5 -15.68 0.38 -5.66
C LEU A 5 -16.62 1.07 -4.66
N ARG A 6 -17.38 0.30 -3.87
CA ARG A 6 -18.16 0.85 -2.76
C ARG A 6 -17.27 1.56 -1.74
N VAL A 7 -16.15 0.94 -1.36
CA VAL A 7 -15.16 1.57 -0.47
C VAL A 7 -14.59 2.85 -1.09
N ALA A 8 -14.31 2.88 -2.40
CA ALA A 8 -13.84 4.08 -3.07
C ALA A 8 -14.89 5.21 -2.97
N THR A 9 -16.16 4.93 -3.24
CA THR A 9 -17.25 5.90 -3.09
C THR A 9 -17.38 6.41 -1.65
N LEU A 10 -17.31 5.52 -0.65
CA LEU A 10 -17.34 5.92 0.76
C LEU A 10 -16.14 6.79 1.17
N ARG A 11 -14.99 6.63 0.50
CA ARG A 11 -13.82 7.50 0.67
C ARG A 11 -13.97 8.86 -0.04
N GLY A 12 -15.03 9.07 -0.81
CA GLY A 12 -15.28 10.30 -1.56
C GLY A 12 -14.80 10.28 -3.00
N ALA A 13 -14.61 9.10 -3.60
CA ALA A 13 -14.33 8.98 -5.02
C ALA A 13 -15.52 9.45 -5.87
N SER A 14 -15.26 10.22 -6.93
CA SER A 14 -16.29 10.57 -7.91
C SER A 14 -16.70 9.36 -8.77
N ALA A 15 -17.80 9.48 -9.51
CA ALA A 15 -18.21 8.48 -10.50
C ALA A 15 -17.10 8.23 -11.53
N ASP A 16 -16.45 9.29 -12.02
CA ASP A 16 -15.33 9.20 -12.96
C ASP A 16 -14.12 8.48 -12.38
N GLU A 17 -13.84 8.65 -11.09
CA GLU A 17 -12.77 7.93 -10.41
C GLU A 17 -13.10 6.45 -10.24
N ALA A 18 -14.35 6.11 -9.91
CA ALA A 18 -14.82 4.73 -9.86
C ALA A 18 -14.72 4.05 -11.24
N ASP A 19 -15.08 4.76 -12.31
CA ASP A 19 -14.93 4.25 -13.67
C ASP A 19 -13.47 4.14 -14.10
N ALA A 20 -12.62 5.08 -13.68
CA ALA A 20 -11.18 5.00 -13.91
C ALA A 20 -10.56 3.77 -13.21
N LEU A 21 -11.04 3.40 -12.02
CA LEU A 21 -10.63 2.17 -11.34
C LEU A 21 -11.03 0.92 -12.13
N ARG A 22 -12.26 0.88 -12.67
CA ARG A 22 -12.73 -0.22 -13.53
C ARG A 22 -11.88 -0.35 -14.79
N ARG A 23 -11.61 0.76 -15.48
CA ARG A 23 -10.76 0.79 -16.68
C ARG A 23 -9.33 0.36 -16.38
N ALA A 24 -8.75 0.82 -15.28
CA ALA A 24 -7.40 0.46 -14.87
C ALA A 24 -7.27 -1.04 -14.55
N PHE A 25 -8.32 -1.65 -13.99
CA PHE A 25 -8.37 -3.11 -13.83
C PHE A 25 -8.46 -3.82 -15.17
N ALA A 26 -9.32 -3.36 -16.08
CA ALA A 26 -9.51 -3.99 -17.39
C ALA A 26 -8.22 -3.97 -18.24
N SER A 27 -7.41 -2.91 -18.17
CA SER A 27 -6.19 -2.78 -18.97
C SER A 27 -4.92 -3.32 -18.29
N GLY A 28 -4.84 -3.28 -16.95
CA GLY A 28 -3.62 -3.58 -16.20
C GLY A 28 -3.78 -4.62 -15.10
N GLY A 29 -4.94 -5.29 -15.04
CA GLY A 29 -5.28 -6.26 -14.00
C GLY A 29 -5.27 -5.64 -12.60
N ILE A 30 -5.04 -6.48 -11.59
CA ILE A 30 -5.08 -6.06 -10.19
C ILE A 30 -4.02 -5.00 -9.84
N ARG A 31 -2.84 -5.04 -10.48
CA ARG A 31 -1.80 -4.01 -10.27
C ARG A 31 -2.22 -2.68 -10.87
N GLY A 32 -2.81 -2.68 -12.07
CA GLY A 32 -3.38 -1.49 -12.68
C GLY A 32 -4.44 -0.84 -11.79
N PHE A 33 -5.33 -1.65 -11.23
CA PHE A 33 -6.32 -1.20 -10.24
C PHE A 33 -5.66 -0.53 -9.02
N TRP A 34 -4.71 -1.18 -8.36
CA TRP A 34 -4.07 -0.62 -7.15
C TRP A 34 -3.22 0.62 -7.43
N ARG A 35 -2.58 0.72 -8.61
CA ARG A 35 -1.91 1.95 -9.04
C ARG A 35 -2.90 3.11 -9.13
N ARG A 36 -4.07 2.88 -9.74
CA ARG A 36 -5.10 3.92 -9.84
C ARG A 36 -5.72 4.24 -8.48
N TRP A 37 -5.92 3.23 -7.64
CA TRP A 37 -6.38 3.40 -6.27
C TRP A 37 -5.43 4.27 -5.47
N LEU A 38 -4.13 4.00 -5.51
CA LEU A 38 -3.11 4.76 -4.79
C LEU A 38 -3.17 6.26 -5.12
N VAL A 39 -3.25 6.61 -6.41
CA VAL A 39 -3.38 8.02 -6.84
C VAL A 39 -4.63 8.68 -6.27
N MET A 40 -5.77 8.00 -6.31
CA MET A 40 -7.03 8.49 -5.75
C MET A 40 -6.93 8.64 -4.22
N ASP A 41 -6.38 7.63 -3.55
CA ASP A 41 -6.25 7.57 -2.09
C ASP A 41 -5.36 8.69 -1.54
N GLU A 42 -4.20 8.91 -2.16
CA GLU A 42 -3.30 10.00 -1.79
C GLU A 42 -3.94 11.38 -1.99
N ARG A 43 -4.73 11.56 -3.06
CA ARG A 43 -5.46 12.81 -3.31
C ARG A 43 -6.50 13.07 -2.21
N LEU A 44 -7.28 12.04 -1.85
CA LEU A 44 -8.35 12.11 -0.86
C LEU A 44 -7.82 12.22 0.57
N SER A 45 -6.62 11.73 0.85
CA SER A 45 -5.99 11.79 2.16
C SER A 45 -5.24 13.10 2.44
N ARG A 46 -5.20 14.05 1.50
CA ARG A 46 -4.56 15.35 1.78
C ARG A 46 -5.29 16.15 2.88
N PRO A 47 -4.55 16.90 3.72
CA PRO A 47 -3.11 17.19 3.62
C PRO A 47 -2.19 16.14 4.27
N SER A 48 -2.72 15.11 4.93
CA SER A 48 -1.93 14.14 5.71
C SER A 48 -2.19 12.70 5.29
N VAL A 49 -1.23 12.10 4.61
CA VAL A 49 -1.29 10.70 4.19
C VAL A 49 -0.69 9.81 5.28
N ASP A 50 -1.44 8.80 5.72
CA ASP A 50 -0.93 7.74 6.61
C ASP A 50 0.22 6.98 5.90
N PRO A 51 1.46 7.01 6.45
CA PRO A 51 2.60 6.34 5.85
C PRO A 51 2.40 4.83 5.69
N MET A 52 1.76 4.16 6.64
CA MET A 52 1.59 2.71 6.53
C MET A 52 0.60 2.35 5.44
N ARG A 53 -0.49 3.12 5.31
CA ARG A 53 -1.41 2.99 4.18
C ARG A 53 -0.71 3.25 2.85
N LEU A 54 0.17 4.25 2.78
CA LEU A 54 0.97 4.54 1.59
C LEU A 54 1.89 3.37 1.22
N ALA A 55 2.60 2.80 2.20
CA ALA A 55 3.47 1.64 1.99
C ALA A 55 2.67 0.43 1.48
N SER A 56 1.54 0.11 2.12
CA SER A 56 0.67 -1.01 1.74
C SER A 56 0.12 -0.86 0.31
N LEU A 57 -0.45 0.32 -0.01
CA LEU A 57 -0.98 0.58 -1.35
C LEU A 57 0.12 0.58 -2.42
N SER A 58 1.31 1.11 -2.11
CA SER A 58 2.47 1.08 -3.01
C SER A 58 2.91 -0.36 -3.30
N ALA A 59 2.98 -1.21 -2.28
CA ALA A 59 3.33 -2.62 -2.44
C ALA A 59 2.30 -3.36 -3.32
N MET A 60 1.00 -3.17 -3.08
CA MET A 60 -0.07 -3.76 -3.89
C MET A 60 -0.10 -3.23 -5.33
N ALA A 61 0.27 -1.97 -5.54
CA ALA A 61 0.45 -1.35 -6.86
C ALA A 61 1.69 -1.87 -7.61
N GLY A 62 2.55 -2.64 -6.94
CA GLY A 62 3.84 -3.11 -7.44
C GLY A 62 4.94 -2.05 -7.43
N ASP A 63 4.70 -0.89 -6.81
CA ASP A 63 5.70 0.14 -6.59
C ASP A 63 6.58 -0.24 -5.39
N THR A 64 7.47 -1.19 -5.65
CA THR A 64 8.33 -1.82 -4.64
C THR A 64 9.30 -0.81 -4.04
N ALA A 65 9.85 0.08 -4.86
CA ALA A 65 10.79 1.10 -4.40
C ALA A 65 10.12 2.04 -3.39
N ARG A 66 8.97 2.61 -3.75
CA ARG A 66 8.24 3.53 -2.88
C ARG A 66 7.77 2.86 -1.59
N ALA A 67 7.28 1.63 -1.66
CA ALA A 67 6.89 0.89 -0.47
C ALA A 67 8.07 0.72 0.50
N LEU A 68 9.25 0.33 0.00
CA LEU A 68 10.45 0.14 0.81
C LEU A 68 10.96 1.47 1.40
N ASP A 69 10.96 2.55 0.62
CA ASP A 69 11.37 3.88 1.10
C ASP A 69 10.53 4.33 2.30
N VAL A 70 9.20 4.11 2.23
CA VAL A 70 8.30 4.43 3.33
C VAL A 70 8.55 3.53 4.53
N LEU A 71 8.68 2.22 4.34
CA LEU A 71 8.93 1.29 5.46
C LEU A 71 10.26 1.58 6.18
N GLU A 72 11.31 1.94 5.45
CA GLU A 72 12.60 2.32 6.05
C GLU A 72 12.47 3.62 6.87
N LYS A 73 11.74 4.60 6.34
CA LYS A 73 11.47 5.85 7.06
C LYS A 73 10.67 5.60 8.34
N GLU A 74 9.60 4.81 8.26
CA GLU A 74 8.77 4.49 9.43
C GLU A 74 9.51 3.65 10.47
N TYR A 75 10.47 2.82 10.02
CA TYR A 75 11.34 2.07 10.91
C TYR A 75 12.28 3.00 11.69
N ALA A 76 12.91 3.96 10.99
CA ALA A 76 13.74 4.98 11.62
C ALA A 76 12.93 5.85 12.61
N ALA A 77 11.67 6.14 12.28
CA ALA A 77 10.74 6.87 13.15
C ALA A 77 10.17 6.03 14.32
N ARG A 78 10.50 4.73 14.40
CA ARG A 78 9.97 3.78 15.39
C ARG A 78 8.44 3.71 15.40
N ASN A 79 7.82 3.74 14.21
CA ASN A 79 6.37 3.67 14.09
C ASN A 79 5.85 2.30 14.61
N PRO A 80 4.95 2.27 15.61
CA PRO A 80 4.46 1.02 16.19
C PRO A 80 3.66 0.15 15.20
N ALA A 81 3.07 0.74 14.16
CA ALA A 81 2.30 0.00 13.16
C ALA A 81 3.14 -0.99 12.34
N LEU A 82 4.47 -0.87 12.35
CA LEU A 82 5.37 -1.85 11.72
C LEU A 82 5.30 -3.24 12.35
N ILE A 83 4.69 -3.41 13.53
CA ILE A 83 4.49 -4.73 14.13
C ILE A 83 3.80 -5.73 13.19
N PHE A 84 2.96 -5.24 12.26
CA PHE A 84 2.25 -6.07 11.30
C PHE A 84 3.03 -6.34 10.01
N VAL A 85 4.18 -5.69 9.80
CA VAL A 85 4.90 -5.69 8.50
C VAL A 85 5.25 -7.11 8.00
N ARG A 86 5.49 -8.05 8.92
CA ARG A 86 5.86 -9.45 8.65
C ARG A 86 4.67 -10.35 8.31
N THR A 87 3.45 -9.95 8.67
CA THR A 87 2.24 -10.78 8.55
C THR A 87 1.23 -10.24 7.56
N SER A 88 1.28 -8.94 7.30
CA SER A 88 0.46 -8.21 6.34
C SER A 88 0.64 -8.74 4.90
N PRO A 89 -0.41 -9.32 4.27
CA PRO A 89 -0.32 -9.88 2.92
C PRO A 89 0.07 -8.87 1.84
N GLU A 90 -0.24 -7.59 2.04
CA GLU A 90 0.14 -6.50 1.14
C GLU A 90 1.65 -6.40 0.90
N PHE A 91 2.47 -6.85 1.85
CA PHE A 91 3.93 -6.82 1.77
C PHE A 91 4.54 -8.13 1.27
N ALA A 92 3.73 -9.13 0.90
CA ALA A 92 4.22 -10.43 0.46
C ALA A 92 5.21 -10.34 -0.71
N SER A 93 5.00 -9.41 -1.65
CA SER A 93 5.92 -9.17 -2.76
C SER A 93 7.27 -8.59 -2.35
N LEU A 94 7.36 -8.00 -1.15
CA LEU A 94 8.58 -7.40 -0.62
C LEU A 94 9.47 -8.41 0.12
N HIS A 95 8.98 -9.60 0.47
CA HIS A 95 9.75 -10.59 1.25
C HIS A 95 11.07 -11.04 0.58
N ALA A 96 11.13 -10.98 -0.75
CA ALA A 96 12.34 -11.27 -1.52
C ALA A 96 13.36 -10.12 -1.51
N GLN A 97 12.95 -8.91 -1.10
CA GLN A 97 13.78 -7.71 -1.20
C GLN A 97 14.77 -7.64 -0.04
N PRO A 98 16.08 -7.45 -0.30
CA PRO A 98 17.08 -7.31 0.76
C PRO A 98 16.77 -6.18 1.74
N ARG A 99 16.24 -5.05 1.25
CA ARG A 99 15.83 -3.89 2.06
C ARG A 99 14.73 -4.25 3.07
N TYR A 100 13.73 -5.01 2.64
CA TYR A 100 12.65 -5.49 3.51
C TYR A 100 13.18 -6.44 4.60
N ARG A 101 14.03 -7.41 4.22
CA ARG A 101 14.60 -8.37 5.17
C ARG A 101 15.40 -7.67 6.28
N ARG A 102 16.21 -6.66 5.93
CA ARG A 102 16.95 -5.85 6.91
C ARG A 102 16.04 -5.19 7.94
N ILE A 103 14.91 -4.62 7.51
CA ILE A 103 13.93 -4.02 8.43
C ILE A 103 13.39 -5.10 9.40
N VAL A 104 12.89 -6.21 8.86
CA VAL A 104 12.27 -7.28 9.65
C VAL A 104 13.26 -7.94 10.62
N GLU A 105 14.50 -8.15 10.21
CA GLU A 105 15.58 -8.68 11.06
C GLU A 105 15.90 -7.71 12.20
N ALA A 106 15.99 -6.41 11.90
CA ALA A 106 16.30 -5.38 12.88
C ALA A 106 15.17 -5.19 13.91
N MET A 107 13.93 -5.51 13.54
CA MET A 107 12.79 -5.53 14.46
C MET A 107 12.81 -6.67 15.49
N ARG A 108 13.66 -7.69 15.31
CA ARG A 108 13.85 -8.80 16.29
C ARG A 108 12.55 -9.44 16.78
N PHE A 109 11.63 -9.70 15.86
CA PHE A 109 10.39 -10.39 16.19
C PHE A 109 10.65 -11.76 16.84
N PRO A 110 9.77 -12.22 17.76
CA PRO A 110 9.89 -13.56 18.30
C PRO A 110 9.77 -14.62 17.19
N PRO A 111 10.36 -15.82 17.42
CA PRO A 111 10.19 -16.96 16.54
C PRO A 111 8.70 -17.29 16.40
N ARG A 112 8.33 -17.78 15.22
CA ARG A 112 6.97 -18.26 14.95
C ARG A 112 6.77 -19.65 15.52
#